data_AF-A0A3N5ZW76-F1
#
_entry.id   AF-A0A3N5ZW76-F1
#
_cell.length_a   1.000
_cell.length_b   1.000
_cell.length_c   1.000
_cell.angle_alpha   90.00
_cell.angle_beta   90.00
_cell.angle_gamma   90.00
#
_symmetry.space_group_name_H-M   'P 1'
#
loop_
_entity.id
_entity.type
_entity.pdbx_description
1 polymer ?
#
loop_
_entity_poly.entity_id
_entity_poly.type
_entity_poly.pdbx_seq_one_letter_code
_entity_poly.pdbx_strand_id
1 'polypeptide(L)' 'RHVCNGCHLCVAACPVGAIAGERKRPHVIDQDTCISCGACFEACKTGAIRFFPKSERMVADAHAAH' A
#
# COMPACT_ATOMS: atom_id res chain seq x y z
N ARG A 1 11.53 10.60 -0.89
CA ARG A 1 11.53 9.97 0.45
C ARG A 1 10.27 9.12 0.59
N HIS A 2 10.35 7.82 0.31
CA HIS A 2 9.23 6.86 0.28
C HIS A 2 9.15 6.00 1.55
N VAL A 3 9.19 6.63 2.73
CA VAL A 3 9.28 5.91 4.02
C VAL A 3 7.97 6.06 4.78
N CYS A 4 7.43 4.94 5.28
CA CYS A 4 6.23 4.95 6.12
C CYS A 4 6.57 5.56 7.49
N ASN A 5 5.73 6.48 7.96
CA ASN A 5 5.88 7.14 9.25
C ASN A 5 4.79 6.74 10.26
N GLY A 6 3.97 5.73 9.95
CA GLY A 6 2.92 5.24 10.84
C GLY A 6 1.79 6.25 11.11
N CYS A 7 1.43 7.09 10.13
CA CYS A 7 0.39 8.12 10.28
C CYS A 7 -1.07 7.64 10.28
N HIS A 8 -1.33 6.37 9.95
CA HIS A 8 -2.64 5.69 9.96
C HIS A 8 -3.64 6.14 8.89
N LEU A 9 -3.25 7.04 7.97
CA LEU A 9 -4.12 7.44 6.87
C LEU A 9 -4.51 6.26 5.96
N CYS A 10 -3.57 5.35 5.70
CA CYS A 10 -3.85 4.14 4.91
C CYS A 10 -4.81 3.17 5.63
N VAL A 11 -4.70 3.04 6.96
CA VAL A 11 -5.58 2.20 7.77
C VAL A 11 -7.01 2.72 7.68
N ALA A 12 -7.22 4.02 7.87
CA ALA A 12 -8.54 4.66 7.76
C ALA A 12 -9.13 4.62 6.34
N ALA A 13 -8.27 4.67 5.32
CA ALA A 13 -8.70 4.62 3.92
C ALA A 13 -9.04 3.21 3.42
N CYS A 14 -8.67 2.14 4.14
CA CYS A 14 -8.89 0.77 3.68
C CYS A 14 -10.34 0.33 3.93
N PRO A 15 -11.16 0.11 2.89
CA PRO A 15 -12.58 -0.23 3.07
C PRO A 15 -12.80 -1.65 3.63
N VAL A 16 -11.80 -2.52 3.48
CA VAL A 16 -11.84 -3.93 3.93
C VAL A 16 -10.98 -4.19 5.17
N GLY A 17 -10.37 -3.16 5.75
CA GLY A 17 -9.55 -3.30 6.96
C GLY A 17 -8.27 -4.12 6.78
N ALA A 18 -7.76 -4.28 5.56
CA ALA A 18 -6.57 -5.09 5.25
C ALA A 18 -5.22 -4.50 5.72
N ILE A 19 -5.20 -3.40 6.49
CA ILE A 19 -3.95 -2.71 6.86
C ILE A 19 -3.86 -2.60 8.37
N ALA A 20 -2.75 -3.09 8.92
CA ALA A 20 -2.47 -3.09 10.36
C ALA A 20 -1.11 -2.47 10.68
N GLY A 21 -0.94 -1.97 11.90
CA GLY A 21 0.34 -1.54 12.46
C GLY A 21 0.20 -0.37 13.45
N GLU A 22 1.26 -0.13 14.21
CA GLU A 22 1.27 0.82 15.33
C GLU A 22 1.66 2.25 14.92
N ARG A 23 1.33 3.22 15.78
CA ARG A 23 1.70 4.63 15.54
C ARG A 23 3.22 4.76 15.50
N LYS A 24 3.71 5.56 14.55
CA LYS A 24 5.16 5.77 14.30
C LYS A 24 5.92 4.49 13.89
N ARG A 25 5.21 3.41 13.56
CA ARG A 25 5.78 2.18 12.99
C ARG A 25 5.30 2.01 11.54
N PRO A 26 6.07 1.31 10.68
CA PRO A 26 5.60 0.93 9.36
C PRO A 26 4.33 0.07 9.43
N HIS A 27 3.35 0.39 8.58
CA HIS A 27 2.13 -0.40 8.41
C HIS A 27 2.36 -1.58 7.45
N VAL A 28 1.63 -2.67 7.69
CA VAL A 28 1.65 -3.90 6.88
C VAL A 28 0.28 -4.08 6.23
N ILE A 29 0.27 -4.46 4.96
CA ILE A 29 -0.95 -4.75 4.19
C ILE A 29 -1.09 -6.26 4.07
N ASP A 30 -2.16 -6.80 4.61
CA ASP A 30 -2.57 -8.19 4.43
C ASP A 30 -3.04 -8.40 2.98
N GLN A 31 -2.28 -9.20 2.22
CA GLN A 31 -2.57 -9.45 0.81
C GLN A 31 -3.75 -10.41 0.60
N ASP A 32 -4.09 -11.23 1.60
CA ASP A 32 -5.22 -12.17 1.51
C ASP A 32 -6.56 -11.43 1.63
N THR A 33 -6.60 -10.40 2.48
CA THR A 33 -7.77 -9.52 2.63
C THR A 33 -7.79 -8.37 1.60
N CYS A 34 -6.64 -8.00 1.03
CA CYS A 34 -6.53 -6.87 0.10
C CYS A 34 -7.25 -7.12 -1.24
N ILE A 35 -8.27 -6.31 -1.51
CA ILE A 35 -9.00 -6.31 -2.79
C ILE A 35 -8.33 -5.46 -3.89
N SER A 36 -7.13 -4.91 -3.63
CA SER A 36 -6.40 -4.05 -4.56
C SER A 36 -7.19 -2.84 -5.07
N CYS A 37 -7.96 -2.18 -4.18
CA CYS A 37 -8.79 -1.02 -4.55
C CYS A 37 -8.01 0.29 -4.78
N GLY A 38 -6.73 0.38 -4.37
CA GLY A 38 -5.90 1.59 -4.55
C GLY A 38 -6.08 2.71 -3.51
N ALA A 39 -7.13 2.68 -2.67
CA ALA A 39 -7.42 3.75 -1.71
C ALA A 39 -6.24 4.08 -0.75
N CYS A 40 -5.52 3.07 -0.28
CA CYS A 40 -4.37 3.28 0.61
C CYS A 40 -3.18 3.95 -0.10
N PHE A 41 -3.00 3.71 -1.40
CA PHE A 41 -1.95 4.32 -2.21
C PHE A 41 -2.20 5.82 -2.36
N GLU A 42 -3.43 6.22 -2.69
CA GLU A 42 -3.83 7.62 -2.80
C GLU A 42 -3.75 8.36 -1.45
N ALA A 43 -4.14 7.71 -0.35
CA ALA A 43 -4.06 8.29 0.99
C ALA A 43 -2.63 8.47 1.51
N CYS A 44 -1.65 7.74 0.96
CA CYS A 44 -0.28 7.71 1.45
C CYS A 44 0.54 8.92 1.00
N LYS A 45 0.47 10.01 1.77
CA LYS A 45 1.21 11.27 1.51
C LYS A 45 2.74 11.12 1.45
N THR A 46 3.31 10.07 2.05
CA THR A 46 4.75 9.81 1.99
C THR A 46 5.17 8.99 0.78
N GLY A 47 4.22 8.48 -0.02
CA GLY A 47 4.50 7.58 -1.14
C GLY A 47 5.20 6.28 -0.75
N ALA A 48 4.97 5.78 0.48
CA ALA A 48 5.59 4.55 0.99
C ALA A 48 4.90 3.26 0.52
N ILE A 49 3.69 3.36 -0.03
CA ILE A 49 2.92 2.22 -0.55
C ILE A 49 3.17 2.13 -2.06
N ARG A 50 3.49 0.93 -2.54
CA ARG A 50 3.51 0.61 -3.98
C ARG A 50 2.22 -0.09 -4.34
N PHE A 51 1.60 0.31 -5.44
CA PHE A 51 0.37 -0.29 -5.95
C PHE A 51 0.65 -1.00 -7.27
N PHE A 52 0.26 -2.28 -7.35
CA PHE A 52 0.37 -3.08 -8.55
C PHE A 52 -1.03 -3.63 -8.88
N PRO A 53 -1.69 -3.16 -9.94
CA PRO A 53 -3.00 -3.66 -10.31
C PRO A 53 -2.89 -5.12 -10.77
N LYS A 54 -3.86 -5.96 -10.39
CA LYS A 54 -3.84 -7.40 -10.68
C LYS A 54 -3.83 -7.71 -12.19
N SER A 55 -4.28 -6.78 -13.04
CA SER A 55 -4.26 -6.88 -14.51
C SER A 55 -2.87 -6.74 -15.14
N GLU A 56 -1.89 -6.18 -14.43
CA GLU A 56 -0.52 -5.95 -14.94
C GLU A 56 0.46 -7.06 -14.54
N ARG A 57 -0.03 -8.14 -13.90
CA ARG A 57 0.82 -9.27 -13.48
C ARG A 57 1.50 -10.00 -14.65
N MET A 58 1.15 -9.67 -15.90
CA MET A 58 1.82 -10.13 -17.13
C MET A 58 2.94 -9.21 -17.63
N VAL A 59 3.20 -8.04 -17.02
CA VAL A 59 4.19 -7.04 -17.51
C VAL A 59 5.31 -6.76 -16.49
N ALA A 60 5.33 -7.45 -15.35
CA ALA A 60 6.10 -7.08 -14.17
C ALA A 60 7.60 -7.45 -14.15
N ASP A 61 8.19 -7.87 -15.27
CA ASP A 61 9.66 -7.97 -15.40
C ASP A 61 10.31 -6.66 -15.88
N ALA A 62 9.53 -5.64 -16.26
CA ALA A 62 10.05 -4.41 -16.87
C ALA A 62 10.37 -3.26 -15.89
N HIS A 63 9.94 -3.32 -14.62
CA HIS A 63 10.09 -2.21 -13.66
C HIS A 63 11.05 -2.49 -12.49
N ALA A 64 11.86 -3.54 -12.58
CA ALA A 64 12.92 -3.83 -11.62
C ALA A 64 14.21 -3.01 -11.85
N ALA A 65 14.26 -2.14 -12.86
CA ALA A 65 15.42 -1.31 -13.16
C ALA A 65 15.02 0.14 -13.40
N HIS A 66 14.82 0.93 -12.34
CA HIS A 66 15.14 2.37 -12.26
C HIS A 66 15.18 2.79 -10.78
#